data_AF-A0AA87IKQ9-F1
#
_entry.id   AF-A0AA87IKQ9-F1
#
_cell.length_a   1.000
_cell.length_b   1.000
_cell.length_c   1.000
_cell.angle_alpha   90.00
_cell.angle_beta   90.00
_cell.angle_gamma   90.00
#
_symmetry.space_group_name_H-M   'P 1'
#
loop_
_entity.id
_entity.type
_entity.pdbx_description
1 polymer ?
#
loop_
_entity_poly.entity_id
_entity_poly.type
_entity_poly.pdbx_seq_one_letter_code
_entity_poly.pdbx_strand_id
1 'polypeptide(L)'
;MTKHYRPTKAVIDLGAIKKNLAAFQQKSGDAQVIAVVKADAYGHGVLAVAKTVIENGVSMLAVATPDEALFLRNEGIETELLVMGATPSSFIPVAQQRNIIVTAVSLEWLSMAAVQLSPDLNELKIHLKVDTGMRRIGIQLDEVDEAFGFIADHDFAFQGIFTHFATADEKDSSLFHEQVHAMNSVIDILEDPSVMVHVSNSAAATMHPELACDAVRIGISLYGIAPSLYVGEEMDFKLYPALSLETEIIHVKQIKTGEGLSYGATYRAEQDEWIATLPIGYADGMLRGLQGQDVLVKGQRVPVVGRICMDQCMIRLSEKLPVGEKVQLIGHQGGQQIFIDEWARRLETIPYEIPCILTKRVPRIYSDSTEVSNLPFQEPDIMLR
;
A
#
# COMPACT_ATOMS: atom_id res chain seq x y z
N MET A 1 -4.37 -22.37 -12.71
CA MET A 1 -3.30 -21.37 -12.85
C MET A 1 -3.34 -20.80 -14.25
N THR A 2 -3.50 -19.49 -14.39
CA THR A 2 -3.44 -18.81 -15.68
C THR A 2 -2.00 -18.88 -16.20
N LYS A 3 -1.79 -19.44 -17.39
CA LYS A 3 -0.46 -19.53 -17.98
C LYS A 3 -0.06 -18.16 -18.53
N HIS A 4 1.01 -17.57 -18.00
CA HIS A 4 1.58 -16.32 -18.49
C HIS A 4 2.73 -16.62 -19.46
N TYR A 5 2.76 -15.95 -20.61
CA TYR A 5 3.74 -16.17 -21.69
C TYR A 5 4.82 -15.09 -21.78
N ARG A 6 4.62 -13.96 -21.09
CA ARG A 6 5.62 -12.89 -20.98
C ARG A 6 6.44 -13.13 -19.69
N PRO A 7 7.78 -13.03 -19.72
CA PRO A 7 8.61 -13.34 -18.56
C PRO A 7 8.58 -12.26 -17.46
N THR A 8 7.97 -11.10 -17.73
CA THR A 8 7.78 -10.03 -16.74
C THR A 8 6.73 -10.41 -15.71
N LYS A 9 7.08 -10.38 -14.43
CA LYS A 9 6.20 -10.68 -13.29
C LYS A 9 6.58 -9.91 -12.02
N ALA A 10 5.60 -9.69 -11.17
CA ALA A 10 5.79 -9.26 -9.79
C ALA A 10 5.67 -10.48 -8.88
N VAL A 11 6.70 -10.79 -8.11
CA VAL A 11 6.67 -11.85 -7.09
C VAL A 11 6.28 -11.24 -5.76
N ILE A 12 5.28 -11.84 -5.10
CA ILE A 12 4.71 -11.38 -3.84
C ILE A 12 5.01 -12.42 -2.75
N ASP A 13 5.87 -12.08 -1.80
CA ASP A 13 6.20 -12.93 -0.66
C ASP A 13 5.16 -12.78 0.46
N LEU A 14 4.27 -13.76 0.56
CA LEU A 14 3.27 -13.84 1.62
C LEU A 14 3.90 -14.15 2.99
N GLY A 15 5.06 -14.80 3.01
CA GLY A 15 5.86 -15.02 4.22
C GLY A 15 6.38 -13.70 4.81
N ALA A 16 6.80 -12.76 3.96
CA ALA A 16 7.18 -11.42 4.39
C ALA A 16 5.98 -10.66 5.01
N ILE A 17 4.81 -10.72 4.37
CA ILE A 17 3.57 -10.12 4.91
C ILE A 17 3.22 -10.70 6.28
N LYS A 18 3.31 -12.03 6.46
CA LYS A 18 3.08 -12.70 7.75
C LYS A 18 4.04 -12.19 8.83
N LYS A 19 5.33 -12.05 8.52
CA LYS A 19 6.34 -11.51 9.47
C LYS A 19 6.05 -10.07 9.85
N ASN A 20 5.71 -9.23 8.88
CA ASN A 20 5.37 -7.83 9.13
C ASN A 20 4.12 -7.72 10.01
N LEU A 21 3.08 -8.49 9.70
CA LEU A 21 1.86 -8.56 10.50
C LEU A 21 2.16 -8.98 11.95
N ALA A 22 2.95 -10.03 12.14
CA ALA A 22 3.32 -10.52 13.47
C ALA A 22 4.07 -9.45 14.29
N ALA A 23 4.95 -8.66 13.65
CA ALA A 23 5.64 -7.57 14.32
C ALA A 23 4.67 -6.50 14.84
N PHE A 24 3.66 -6.12 14.05
CA PHE A 24 2.64 -5.17 14.49
C PHE A 24 1.70 -5.76 15.54
N GLN A 25 1.27 -7.02 15.41
CA GLN A 25 0.48 -7.70 16.44
C GLN A 25 1.22 -7.73 17.78
N GLN A 26 2.53 -8.01 17.77
CA GLN A 26 3.35 -7.98 18.99
C GLN A 26 3.45 -6.57 19.57
N LYS A 27 3.68 -5.54 18.73
CA LYS A 27 3.90 -4.17 19.17
C LYS A 27 2.62 -3.48 19.65
N SER A 28 1.47 -3.86 19.10
CA SER A 28 0.16 -3.31 19.46
C SER A 28 -0.43 -3.90 20.75
N GLY A 29 0.22 -4.89 21.36
CA GLY A 29 -0.25 -5.51 22.61
C GLY A 29 -1.63 -6.16 22.43
N ASP A 30 -2.60 -5.73 23.23
CA ASP A 30 -3.98 -6.24 23.18
C ASP A 30 -4.81 -5.58 22.07
N ALA A 31 -4.34 -4.49 21.46
CA ALA A 31 -5.07 -3.79 20.40
C ALA A 31 -5.11 -4.64 19.11
N GLN A 32 -6.27 -4.63 18.44
CA GLN A 32 -6.46 -5.37 17.21
C GLN A 32 -5.66 -4.75 16.05
N VAL A 33 -5.20 -5.59 15.12
CA VAL A 33 -4.64 -5.10 13.84
C VAL A 33 -5.73 -5.12 12.77
N ILE A 34 -6.13 -3.95 12.30
CA ILE A 34 -6.96 -3.79 11.10
C ILE A 34 -6.02 -3.75 9.89
N ALA A 35 -6.08 -4.77 9.04
CA ALA A 35 -5.24 -4.83 7.84
C ALA A 35 -5.84 -3.99 6.71
N VAL A 36 -5.10 -2.98 6.25
CA VAL A 36 -5.56 -2.05 5.21
C VAL A 36 -5.15 -2.58 3.83
N VAL A 37 -6.12 -3.09 3.09
CA VAL A 37 -5.94 -3.81 1.82
C VAL A 37 -6.55 -3.10 0.61
N LYS A 38 -6.83 -1.80 0.73
CA LYS A 38 -7.25 -0.93 -0.39
C LYS A 38 -6.24 -0.92 -1.55
N ALA A 39 -6.69 -0.46 -2.71
CA ALA A 39 -5.91 -0.36 -3.94
C ALA A 39 -5.24 -1.69 -4.34
N ASP A 40 -6.04 -2.76 -4.36
CA ASP A 40 -5.57 -4.13 -4.64
C ASP A 40 -4.44 -4.58 -3.68
N ALA A 41 -4.63 -4.33 -2.38
CA ALA A 41 -3.60 -4.45 -1.35
C ALA A 41 -2.29 -3.72 -1.74
N TYR A 42 -2.42 -2.43 -2.06
CA TYR A 42 -1.32 -1.58 -2.51
C TYR A 42 -0.57 -2.20 -3.70
N GLY A 43 -1.31 -2.80 -4.63
CA GLY A 43 -0.78 -3.48 -5.82
C GLY A 43 -0.18 -4.88 -5.58
N HIS A 44 -0.30 -5.45 -4.38
CA HIS A 44 0.22 -6.79 -4.05
C HIS A 44 -0.77 -7.92 -4.37
N GLY A 45 -2.03 -7.59 -4.68
CA GLY A 45 -3.07 -8.57 -4.99
C GLY A 45 -3.94 -8.87 -3.77
N VAL A 46 -5.10 -8.22 -3.71
CA VAL A 46 -5.94 -8.15 -2.51
C VAL A 46 -6.40 -9.50 -2.00
N LEU A 47 -6.76 -10.44 -2.88
CA LEU A 47 -7.34 -11.71 -2.46
C LEU A 47 -6.33 -12.60 -1.72
N ALA A 48 -5.09 -12.67 -2.23
CA ALA A 48 -4.05 -13.48 -1.61
C ALA A 48 -3.60 -12.87 -0.28
N VAL A 49 -3.45 -11.53 -0.24
CA VAL A 49 -3.10 -10.80 0.98
C VAL A 49 -4.20 -10.93 2.03
N ALA A 50 -5.46 -10.70 1.68
CA ALA A 50 -6.60 -10.80 2.59
C ALA A 50 -6.68 -12.18 3.23
N LYS A 51 -6.62 -13.26 2.44
CA LYS A 51 -6.60 -14.63 2.97
C LYS A 51 -5.43 -14.86 3.92
N THR A 52 -4.24 -14.42 3.51
CA THR A 52 -3.02 -14.55 4.31
C THR A 52 -3.15 -13.88 5.67
N VAL A 53 -3.61 -12.62 5.73
CA VAL A 53 -3.71 -11.91 7.02
C VAL A 53 -4.83 -12.44 7.90
N ILE A 54 -5.96 -12.88 7.31
CA ILE A 54 -7.06 -13.51 8.05
C ILE A 54 -6.61 -14.82 8.70
N GLU A 55 -5.93 -15.69 7.94
CA GLU A 55 -5.37 -16.94 8.46
C GLU A 55 -4.33 -16.72 9.58
N ASN A 56 -3.80 -15.49 9.70
CA ASN A 56 -2.83 -15.08 10.72
C ASN A 56 -3.46 -14.14 11.77
N GLY A 57 -4.77 -14.23 11.99
CA GLY A 57 -5.44 -13.65 13.15
C GLY A 57 -5.97 -12.23 12.97
N VAL A 58 -6.01 -11.69 11.74
CA VAL A 58 -6.68 -10.41 11.48
C VAL A 58 -8.20 -10.60 11.48
N SER A 59 -8.88 -9.92 12.40
CA SER A 59 -10.33 -9.93 12.59
C SER A 59 -11.07 -8.87 11.76
N MET A 60 -10.38 -7.87 11.22
CA MET A 60 -10.97 -6.80 10.43
C MET A 60 -10.06 -6.35 9.28
N LEU A 61 -10.65 -6.21 8.09
CA LEU A 61 -10.00 -5.62 6.92
C LEU A 61 -10.53 -4.21 6.66
N ALA A 62 -9.71 -3.36 6.05
CA ALA A 62 -10.12 -2.03 5.63
C ALA A 62 -9.80 -1.75 4.15
N VAL A 63 -10.77 -1.20 3.44
CA VAL A 63 -10.70 -0.82 2.02
C VAL A 63 -11.09 0.65 1.84
N ALA A 64 -10.88 1.21 0.64
CA ALA A 64 -11.20 2.61 0.36
C ALA A 64 -12.63 2.80 -0.15
N THR A 65 -13.13 1.89 -0.98
CA THR A 65 -14.39 2.09 -1.72
C THR A 65 -15.40 0.96 -1.53
N PRO A 66 -16.70 1.23 -1.77
CA PRO A 66 -17.72 0.20 -1.86
C PRO A 66 -17.38 -0.94 -2.82
N ASP A 67 -16.83 -0.63 -3.99
CA ASP A 67 -16.49 -1.61 -5.02
C ASP A 67 -15.40 -2.59 -4.55
N GLU A 68 -14.39 -2.10 -3.83
CA GLU A 68 -13.37 -2.97 -3.21
C GLU A 68 -13.99 -3.88 -2.15
N ALA A 69 -14.92 -3.36 -1.34
CA ALA A 69 -15.59 -4.15 -0.33
C ALA A 69 -16.48 -5.24 -0.95
N LEU A 70 -17.26 -4.89 -1.96
CA LEU A 70 -18.10 -5.82 -2.70
C LEU A 70 -17.27 -6.89 -3.41
N PHE A 71 -16.12 -6.51 -3.99
CA PHE A 71 -15.20 -7.48 -4.57
C PHE A 71 -14.79 -8.55 -3.54
N LEU A 72 -14.35 -8.14 -2.35
CA LEU A 72 -13.95 -9.09 -1.30
C LEU A 72 -15.11 -9.97 -0.83
N ARG A 73 -16.30 -9.38 -0.66
CA ARG A 73 -17.52 -10.14 -0.31
C ARG A 73 -17.90 -11.15 -1.39
N ASN A 74 -17.78 -10.80 -2.67
CA ASN A 74 -18.05 -11.70 -3.79
C ASN A 74 -17.03 -12.85 -3.88
N GLU A 75 -15.80 -12.63 -3.43
CA GLU A 75 -14.75 -13.65 -3.31
C GLU A 75 -14.85 -14.49 -2.01
N GLY A 76 -15.93 -14.32 -1.24
CA GLY A 76 -16.23 -15.12 -0.05
C GLY A 76 -15.50 -14.69 1.23
N ILE A 77 -14.97 -13.46 1.29
CA ILE A 77 -14.40 -12.93 2.53
C ILE A 77 -15.53 -12.51 3.47
N GLU A 78 -15.62 -13.16 4.63
CA GLU A 78 -16.66 -12.92 5.65
C GLU A 78 -16.19 -12.07 6.84
N THR A 79 -14.86 -11.92 7.02
CA THR A 79 -14.24 -11.06 8.05
C THR A 79 -14.84 -9.64 8.04
N GLU A 80 -14.89 -8.98 9.21
CA GLU A 80 -15.35 -7.60 9.32
C GLU A 80 -14.61 -6.71 8.33
N LEU A 81 -15.35 -5.83 7.65
CA LEU A 81 -14.86 -5.09 6.50
C LEU A 81 -15.29 -3.64 6.57
N LEU A 82 -14.33 -2.76 6.81
CA LEU A 82 -14.52 -1.32 6.91
C LEU A 82 -14.21 -0.63 5.58
N VAL A 83 -15.18 0.12 5.05
CA VAL A 83 -14.95 1.10 4.00
C VAL A 83 -14.56 2.42 4.65
N MET A 84 -13.28 2.79 4.56
CA MET A 84 -12.71 3.98 5.21
C MET A 84 -13.03 5.29 4.49
N GLY A 85 -13.36 5.22 3.20
CA GLY A 85 -13.75 6.37 2.39
C GLY A 85 -15.21 6.75 2.59
N ALA A 86 -15.58 7.92 2.08
CA ALA A 86 -16.98 8.30 1.96
C ALA A 86 -17.70 7.31 1.01
N THR A 87 -18.92 6.93 1.37
CA THR A 87 -19.76 6.05 0.54
C THR A 87 -21.01 6.80 0.08
N PRO A 88 -21.50 6.58 -1.15
CA PRO A 88 -22.78 7.17 -1.55
C PRO A 88 -23.91 6.55 -0.73
N SER A 89 -24.91 7.34 -0.33
CA SER A 89 -26.03 6.84 0.50
C SER A 89 -26.84 5.73 -0.19
N SER A 90 -26.83 5.68 -1.54
CA SER A 90 -27.42 4.57 -2.30
C SER A 90 -26.76 3.20 -2.05
N PHE A 91 -25.57 3.17 -1.45
CA PHE A 91 -24.88 1.95 -1.05
C PHE A 91 -25.37 1.39 0.30
N ILE A 92 -26.08 2.18 1.12
CA ILE A 92 -26.47 1.79 2.48
C ILE A 92 -27.28 0.47 2.55
N PRO A 93 -28.33 0.26 1.74
CA PRO A 93 -29.05 -1.03 1.77
C PRO A 93 -28.15 -2.21 1.43
N VAL A 94 -27.19 -2.01 0.52
CA VAL A 94 -26.22 -3.04 0.13
C VAL A 94 -25.22 -3.30 1.25
N ALA A 95 -24.76 -2.25 1.94
CA ALA A 95 -23.87 -2.39 3.09
C ALA A 95 -24.53 -3.18 4.23
N GLN A 96 -25.80 -2.89 4.56
CA GLN A 96 -26.59 -3.68 5.52
C GLN A 96 -26.69 -5.15 5.08
N GLN A 97 -27.11 -5.39 3.83
CA GLN A 97 -27.30 -6.73 3.29
C GLN A 97 -26.00 -7.55 3.28
N ARG A 98 -24.86 -6.91 3.00
CA ARG A 98 -23.56 -7.57 2.85
C ARG A 98 -22.69 -7.50 4.11
N ASN A 99 -23.24 -7.01 5.22
CA ASN A 99 -22.53 -6.83 6.48
C ASN A 99 -21.20 -6.08 6.29
N ILE A 100 -21.27 -4.88 5.70
CA ILE A 100 -20.11 -4.01 5.44
C ILE A 100 -20.22 -2.80 6.37
N ILE A 101 -19.14 -2.52 7.10
CA ILE A 101 -19.02 -1.34 7.95
C ILE A 101 -18.69 -0.14 7.06
N VAL A 102 -19.44 0.95 7.21
CA VAL A 102 -19.22 2.19 6.45
C VAL A 102 -18.75 3.33 7.35
N THR A 103 -18.01 4.27 6.78
CA THR A 103 -17.54 5.44 7.52
C THR A 103 -18.58 6.57 7.44
N ALA A 104 -19.03 7.05 8.60
CA ALA A 104 -19.78 8.29 8.72
C ALA A 104 -18.81 9.49 8.69
N VAL A 105 -18.95 10.33 7.65
CA VAL A 105 -17.98 11.41 7.35
C VAL A 105 -18.52 12.82 7.59
N SER A 106 -19.83 13.00 7.74
CA SER A 106 -20.49 14.28 8.00
C SER A 106 -21.91 14.08 8.54
N LEU A 107 -22.50 15.11 9.17
CA LEU A 107 -23.90 15.12 9.59
C LEU A 107 -24.87 14.98 8.40
N GLU A 108 -24.54 15.62 7.28
CA GLU A 108 -25.29 15.46 6.02
C GLU A 108 -25.28 14.01 5.55
N TRP A 109 -24.14 13.34 5.61
CA TRP A 109 -24.03 11.93 5.25
C TRP A 109 -24.87 11.05 6.18
N LEU A 110 -24.82 11.28 7.50
CA LEU A 110 -25.64 10.55 8.48
C LEU A 110 -27.13 10.72 8.18
N SER A 111 -27.57 11.94 7.88
CA SER A 111 -28.95 12.24 7.49
C SER A 111 -29.36 11.50 6.21
N MET A 112 -28.50 11.50 5.20
CA MET A 112 -28.76 10.78 3.95
C MET A 112 -28.76 9.26 4.14
N ALA A 113 -27.90 8.73 5.01
CA ALA A 113 -27.81 7.31 5.32
C ALA A 113 -29.07 6.84 6.06
N ALA A 114 -29.54 7.61 7.05
CA ALA A 114 -30.75 7.31 7.81
C ALA A 114 -31.99 7.14 6.91
N VAL A 115 -32.13 7.99 5.89
CA VAL A 115 -33.22 7.89 4.89
C VAL A 115 -33.14 6.62 4.04
N GLN A 116 -31.94 6.06 3.87
CA GLN A 116 -31.70 4.87 3.03
C GLN A 116 -31.66 3.58 3.84
N LEU A 117 -31.84 3.62 5.16
CA LEU A 117 -31.88 2.42 5.99
C LEU A 117 -33.06 1.54 5.60
N SER A 118 -32.80 0.25 5.44
CA SER A 118 -33.84 -0.75 5.26
C SER A 118 -34.23 -1.33 6.63
N PRO A 119 -35.50 -1.19 7.06
CA PRO A 119 -35.96 -1.69 8.36
C PRO A 119 -36.08 -3.23 8.42
N ASP A 120 -36.00 -3.90 7.26
CA ASP A 120 -36.07 -5.37 7.16
C ASP A 120 -34.68 -6.03 7.25
N LEU A 121 -33.61 -5.22 7.37
CA LEU A 121 -32.22 -5.68 7.47
C LEU A 121 -31.64 -5.36 8.86
N ASN A 122 -30.46 -5.91 9.15
CA ASN A 122 -29.73 -5.53 10.36
C ASN A 122 -29.35 -4.05 10.35
N GLU A 123 -29.15 -3.49 11.54
CA GLU A 123 -28.58 -2.15 11.75
C GLU A 123 -27.37 -1.90 10.84
N LEU A 124 -27.27 -0.69 10.31
CA LEU A 124 -26.09 -0.30 9.55
C LEU A 124 -24.92 -0.11 10.52
N LYS A 125 -23.90 -0.95 10.38
CA LYS A 125 -22.63 -0.78 11.10
C LYS A 125 -21.88 0.43 10.60
N ILE A 126 -21.57 1.35 11.50
CA ILE A 126 -20.85 2.58 11.16
C ILE A 126 -19.62 2.77 12.04
N HIS A 127 -18.58 3.35 11.44
CA HIS A 127 -17.50 3.99 12.17
C HIS A 127 -17.54 5.50 11.94
N LEU A 128 -17.52 6.30 13.00
CA LEU A 128 -17.52 7.76 12.89
C LEU A 128 -16.09 8.26 12.63
N LYS A 129 -15.89 9.00 11.54
CA LYS A 129 -14.61 9.68 11.27
C LYS A 129 -14.67 11.10 11.83
N VAL A 130 -13.73 11.42 12.71
CA VAL A 130 -13.53 12.77 13.24
C VAL A 130 -12.35 13.41 12.52
N ASP A 131 -12.50 14.65 12.05
CA ASP A 131 -11.39 15.41 11.50
C ASP A 131 -10.66 16.19 12.59
N THR A 132 -9.49 15.69 12.99
CA THR A 132 -8.67 16.34 14.01
C THR A 132 -7.61 17.28 13.43
N GLY A 133 -7.51 17.41 12.10
CA GLY A 133 -6.51 18.26 11.45
C GLY A 133 -6.01 17.79 10.08
N MET A 134 -6.36 16.58 9.65
CA MET A 134 -6.02 16.08 8.30
C MET A 134 -6.81 16.83 7.20
N ARG A 135 -8.00 17.35 7.53
CA ARG A 135 -8.82 18.21 6.65
C ARG A 135 -9.20 17.55 5.33
N ARG A 136 -9.33 16.22 5.34
CA ARG A 136 -9.68 15.42 4.17
C ARG A 136 -11.15 15.04 4.17
N ILE A 137 -11.57 14.34 5.23
CA ILE A 137 -12.94 13.89 5.51
C ILE A 137 -13.09 13.67 7.02
N GLY A 138 -14.31 13.89 7.52
CA GLY A 138 -14.68 13.66 8.91
C GLY A 138 -15.55 14.79 9.47
N ILE A 139 -16.30 14.44 10.50
CA ILE A 139 -17.06 15.34 11.36
C ILE A 139 -16.10 16.36 11.99
N GLN A 140 -16.49 17.63 11.98
CA GLN A 140 -15.71 18.68 12.65
C GLN A 140 -15.84 18.54 14.17
N LEU A 141 -14.85 19.03 14.92
CA LEU A 141 -14.81 18.87 16.38
C LEU A 141 -16.04 19.48 17.09
N ASP A 142 -16.59 20.57 16.56
CA ASP A 142 -17.78 21.25 17.07
C ASP A 142 -19.11 20.58 16.67
N GLU A 143 -19.07 19.58 15.79
CA GLU A 143 -20.23 18.80 15.35
C GLU A 143 -20.33 17.42 16.04
N VAL A 144 -19.36 17.06 16.89
CA VAL A 144 -19.25 15.71 17.48
C VAL A 144 -20.44 15.36 18.37
N ASP A 145 -20.86 16.27 19.26
CA ASP A 145 -22.01 16.04 20.15
C ASP A 145 -23.31 15.84 19.35
N GLU A 146 -23.50 16.63 18.29
CA GLU A 146 -24.64 16.50 17.39
C GLU A 146 -24.59 15.15 16.64
N ALA A 147 -23.41 14.72 16.21
CA ALA A 147 -23.25 13.43 15.54
C ALA A 147 -23.57 12.26 16.48
N PHE A 148 -23.12 12.31 17.74
CA PHE A 148 -23.46 11.29 18.74
C PHE A 148 -24.96 11.22 19.00
N GLY A 149 -25.61 12.37 19.21
CA GLY A 149 -27.07 12.43 19.37
C GLY A 149 -27.80 11.87 18.15
N PHE A 150 -27.39 12.28 16.95
CA PHE A 150 -27.99 11.77 15.71
C PHE A 150 -27.85 10.26 15.57
N ILE A 151 -26.67 9.71 15.89
CA ILE A 151 -26.41 8.28 15.81
C ILE A 151 -27.28 7.51 16.80
N ALA A 152 -27.40 7.99 18.05
CA ALA A 152 -28.21 7.35 19.09
C ALA A 152 -29.72 7.35 18.78
N ASP A 153 -30.21 8.35 18.03
CA ASP A 153 -31.62 8.48 17.67
C ASP A 153 -32.04 7.65 16.43
N HIS A 154 -31.10 6.93 15.79
CA HIS A 154 -31.35 6.17 14.55
C HIS A 154 -30.82 4.73 14.63
N ASP A 155 -31.23 3.88 13.68
CA ASP A 155 -30.92 2.44 13.62
C ASP A 155 -29.49 2.15 13.08
N PHE A 156 -28.50 2.77 13.73
CA PHE A 156 -27.08 2.59 13.46
C PHE A 156 -26.43 1.74 14.55
N ALA A 157 -25.70 0.70 14.12
CA ALA A 157 -24.77 0.01 15.00
C ALA A 157 -23.47 0.83 15.06
N PHE A 158 -23.33 1.68 16.08
CA PHE A 158 -22.13 2.50 16.28
C PHE A 158 -20.97 1.62 16.78
N GLN A 159 -20.12 1.14 15.86
CA GLN A 159 -19.09 0.15 16.18
C GLN A 159 -17.71 0.73 16.43
N GLY A 160 -17.45 1.96 15.96
CA GLY A 160 -16.14 2.55 16.15
C GLY A 160 -16.05 4.03 15.84
N ILE A 161 -14.98 4.66 16.31
CA ILE A 161 -14.67 6.06 16.07
C ILE A 161 -13.18 6.20 15.76
N PHE A 162 -12.85 7.09 14.83
CA PHE A 162 -11.46 7.26 14.43
C PHE A 162 -11.08 8.62 13.88
N THR A 163 -9.78 8.89 13.96
CA THR A 163 -9.11 9.93 13.18
C THR A 163 -7.97 9.36 12.33
N HIS A 164 -7.31 10.20 11.54
CA HIS A 164 -6.12 9.86 10.80
C HIS A 164 -5.11 11.00 10.90
N PHE A 165 -3.89 10.67 11.31
CA PHE A 165 -2.81 11.64 11.45
C PHE A 165 -2.24 12.05 10.08
N ALA A 166 -1.94 13.33 9.93
CA ALA A 166 -1.36 13.91 8.73
C ALA A 166 0.16 13.75 8.69
N THR A 167 0.81 13.82 9.85
CA THR A 167 2.27 13.97 9.98
C THR A 167 2.87 13.01 11.03
N ALA A 168 2.24 11.85 11.24
CA ALA A 168 2.74 10.83 12.18
C ALA A 168 4.07 10.18 11.76
N ASP A 169 4.53 10.45 10.54
CA ASP A 169 5.77 9.98 9.95
C ASP A 169 6.89 11.04 9.95
N GLU A 170 6.72 12.11 10.75
CA GLU A 170 7.70 13.16 11.02
C GLU A 170 8.16 13.10 12.50
N LYS A 171 9.44 13.44 12.77
CA LYS A 171 10.04 13.32 14.12
C LYS A 171 9.47 14.28 15.16
N ASP A 172 9.26 15.53 14.78
CA ASP A 172 8.85 16.61 15.68
C ASP A 172 7.71 17.42 15.03
N SER A 173 6.48 16.92 15.13
CA SER A 173 5.34 17.52 14.43
C SER A 173 4.31 18.11 15.40
N SER A 174 4.18 19.44 15.42
CA SER A 174 3.18 20.12 16.25
C SER A 174 1.75 19.72 15.85
N LEU A 175 1.50 19.56 14.54
CA LEU A 175 0.21 19.13 14.02
C LEU A 175 -0.16 17.73 14.55
N PHE A 176 0.79 16.79 14.63
CA PHE A 176 0.53 15.48 15.19
C PHE A 176 0.05 15.58 16.65
N HIS A 177 0.72 16.37 17.48
CA HIS A 177 0.32 16.57 18.87
C HIS A 177 -1.03 17.28 19.01
N GLU A 178 -1.32 18.27 18.17
CA GLU A 178 -2.64 18.92 18.09
C GLU A 178 -3.74 17.90 17.73
N GLN A 179 -3.48 17.03 16.75
CA GLN A 179 -4.42 15.99 16.33
C GLN A 179 -4.68 14.95 17.43
N VAL A 180 -3.64 14.57 18.19
CA VAL A 180 -3.76 13.66 19.34
C VAL A 180 -4.60 14.32 20.44
N HIS A 181 -4.31 15.56 20.80
CA HIS A 181 -5.07 16.28 21.82
C HIS A 181 -6.54 16.43 21.44
N ALA A 182 -6.83 16.83 20.20
CA ALA A 182 -8.19 16.94 19.69
C ALA A 182 -8.95 15.60 19.74
N MET A 183 -8.29 14.48 19.40
CA MET A 183 -8.92 13.17 19.47
C MET A 183 -9.19 12.74 20.91
N ASN A 184 -8.26 13.00 21.85
CA ASN A 184 -8.46 12.67 23.26
C ASN A 184 -9.67 13.41 23.83
N SER A 185 -9.86 14.69 23.51
CA SER A 185 -11.04 15.45 23.93
C SER A 185 -12.37 14.84 23.43
N VAL A 186 -12.35 14.18 22.27
CA VAL A 186 -13.52 13.46 21.74
C VAL A 186 -13.72 12.11 22.43
N ILE A 187 -12.64 11.40 22.75
CA ILE A 187 -12.71 10.14 23.49
C ILE A 187 -13.22 10.38 24.93
N ASP A 188 -12.83 11.49 25.56
CA ASP A 188 -13.22 11.82 26.93
C ASP A 188 -14.75 12.01 27.10
N ILE A 189 -15.46 12.33 26.02
CA ILE A 189 -16.93 12.48 26.00
C ILE A 189 -17.65 11.25 25.39
N LEU A 190 -16.91 10.24 24.93
CA LEU A 190 -17.48 9.00 24.42
C LEU A 190 -17.90 8.10 25.59
N GLU A 191 -19.20 7.97 25.82
CA GLU A 191 -19.73 7.24 26.98
C GLU A 191 -19.75 5.71 26.80
N ASP A 192 -19.86 5.21 25.57
CA ASP A 192 -20.01 3.78 25.28
C ASP A 192 -18.64 3.08 25.13
N PRO A 193 -18.24 2.23 26.10
CA PRO A 193 -16.95 1.54 26.07
C PRO A 193 -16.90 0.40 25.04
N SER A 194 -18.01 0.06 24.38
CA SER A 194 -18.04 -0.96 23.32
C SER A 194 -17.65 -0.42 21.94
N VAL A 195 -17.63 0.90 21.78
CA VAL A 195 -17.23 1.58 20.54
C VAL A 195 -15.71 1.50 20.39
N MET A 196 -15.25 0.84 19.32
CA MET A 196 -13.82 0.70 19.03
C MET A 196 -13.17 2.04 18.67
N VAL A 197 -12.17 2.45 19.43
CA VAL A 197 -11.33 3.62 19.13
C VAL A 197 -10.08 3.18 18.39
N HIS A 198 -9.85 3.75 17.20
CA HIS A 198 -8.62 3.47 16.45
C HIS A 198 -8.04 4.71 15.79
N VAL A 199 -6.82 5.12 16.11
CA VAL A 199 -6.23 6.38 15.58
C VAL A 199 -5.00 6.14 14.71
N SER A 200 -4.25 5.08 15.01
CA SER A 200 -2.92 4.85 14.49
C SER A 200 -2.92 4.26 13.07
N ASN A 201 -2.16 4.90 12.17
CA ASN A 201 -1.70 4.32 10.91
C ASN A 201 -0.38 3.56 11.15
N SER A 202 0.27 3.03 10.09
CA SER A 202 1.56 2.34 10.25
C SER A 202 2.64 3.17 10.94
N ALA A 203 2.71 4.49 10.69
CA ALA A 203 3.71 5.36 11.30
C ALA A 203 3.45 5.55 12.80
N ALA A 204 2.24 5.95 13.17
CA ALA A 204 1.85 6.12 14.57
C ALA A 204 1.95 4.80 15.35
N ALA A 205 1.52 3.66 14.79
CA ALA A 205 1.66 2.36 15.44
C ALA A 205 3.13 1.94 15.65
N THR A 206 4.06 2.50 14.86
CA THR A 206 5.49 2.23 14.98
C THR A 206 6.16 3.15 15.99
N MET A 207 5.89 4.45 15.90
CA MET A 207 6.59 5.48 16.68
C MET A 207 5.91 5.82 18.01
N HIS A 208 4.60 5.58 18.11
CA HIS A 208 3.74 5.96 19.23
C HIS A 208 2.84 4.78 19.64
N PRO A 209 3.42 3.64 20.09
CA PRO A 209 2.65 2.45 20.47
C PRO A 209 1.62 2.71 21.58
N GLU A 210 1.80 3.76 22.39
CA GLU A 210 0.82 4.23 23.38
C GLU A 210 -0.49 4.72 22.75
N LEU A 211 -0.52 5.02 21.45
CA LEU A 211 -1.72 5.41 20.69
C LEU A 211 -2.37 4.21 19.96
N ALA A 212 -2.14 2.98 20.43
CA ALA A 212 -2.78 1.80 19.86
C ALA A 212 -4.30 1.79 20.06
N CYS A 213 -4.79 2.37 21.17
CA CYS A 213 -6.20 2.34 21.58
C CYS A 213 -6.75 0.89 21.50
N ASP A 214 -7.91 0.69 20.88
CA ASP A 214 -8.50 -0.65 20.68
C ASP A 214 -8.01 -1.32 19.41
N ALA A 215 -7.57 -0.55 18.41
CA ALA A 215 -7.02 -1.08 17.17
C ALA A 215 -6.06 -0.14 16.43
N VAL A 216 -5.12 -0.73 15.70
CA VAL A 216 -4.22 -0.05 14.76
C VAL A 216 -4.55 -0.39 13.31
N ARG A 217 -4.45 0.58 12.40
CA ARG A 217 -4.70 0.39 10.96
C ARG A 217 -3.39 0.30 10.20
N ILE A 218 -2.94 -0.92 9.92
CA ILE A 218 -1.65 -1.16 9.27
C ILE A 218 -1.84 -1.31 7.76
N GLY A 219 -1.25 -0.37 7.02
CA GLY A 219 -1.24 -0.35 5.56
C GLY A 219 0.14 -0.62 5.01
N ILE A 220 0.88 0.44 4.69
CA ILE A 220 2.14 0.37 3.93
C ILE A 220 3.17 -0.59 4.52
N SER A 221 3.30 -0.63 5.86
CA SER A 221 4.29 -1.46 6.53
C SER A 221 3.91 -2.93 6.60
N LEU A 222 2.63 -3.28 6.34
CA LEU A 222 2.23 -4.67 6.10
C LEU A 222 3.00 -5.26 4.91
N TYR A 223 3.31 -4.42 3.92
CA TYR A 223 3.98 -4.78 2.67
C TYR A 223 5.51 -4.62 2.72
N GLY A 224 6.07 -4.37 3.90
CA GLY A 224 7.52 -4.26 4.08
C GLY A 224 8.11 -2.90 3.71
N ILE A 225 7.27 -1.87 3.62
CA ILE A 225 7.66 -0.50 3.27
C ILE A 225 7.47 0.37 4.52
N ALA A 226 8.54 1.05 4.95
CA ALA A 226 8.51 2.05 5.99
C ALA A 226 7.71 3.30 5.52
N PRO A 227 6.92 3.92 6.40
CA PRO A 227 6.09 5.06 6.06
C PRO A 227 6.87 6.29 5.57
N SER A 228 8.05 6.52 6.13
CA SER A 228 9.00 7.57 5.77
C SER A 228 10.41 7.12 6.11
N LEU A 229 11.42 7.90 5.68
CA LEU A 229 12.82 7.66 6.05
C LEU A 229 13.01 7.69 7.56
N TYR A 230 12.46 8.71 8.23
CA TYR A 230 12.50 8.84 9.69
C TYR A 230 11.98 7.59 10.40
N VAL A 231 10.80 7.10 10.01
CA VAL A 231 10.24 5.90 10.65
C VAL A 231 11.11 4.68 10.37
N GLY A 232 11.65 4.57 9.15
CA GLY A 232 12.58 3.50 8.75
C GLY A 232 13.86 3.45 9.59
N GLU A 233 14.39 4.61 9.96
CA GLU A 233 15.63 4.74 10.75
C GLU A 233 15.42 4.48 12.25
N GLU A 234 14.27 4.89 12.79
CA GLU A 234 14.03 4.92 14.24
C GLU A 234 13.21 3.70 14.72
N MET A 235 12.64 2.91 13.82
CA MET A 235 11.93 1.67 14.20
C MET A 235 12.86 0.64 14.85
N ASP A 236 12.35 -0.05 15.86
CA ASP A 236 13.07 -1.05 16.66
C ASP A 236 12.90 -2.50 16.16
N PHE A 237 12.21 -2.70 15.04
CA PHE A 237 12.03 -3.98 14.37
C PHE A 237 12.30 -3.87 12.87
N LYS A 238 12.40 -5.02 12.21
CA LYS A 238 12.66 -5.08 10.78
C LYS A 238 11.37 -5.28 9.99
N LEU A 239 11.25 -4.54 8.89
CA LEU A 239 10.27 -4.79 7.85
C LEU A 239 10.87 -5.68 6.76
N TYR A 240 10.05 -6.61 6.27
CA TYR A 240 10.41 -7.56 5.23
C TYR A 240 9.69 -7.18 3.94
N PRO A 241 10.40 -6.78 2.87
CA PRO A 241 9.81 -6.53 1.56
C PRO A 241 8.91 -7.65 1.08
N ALA A 242 7.67 -7.32 0.70
CA ALA A 242 6.77 -8.30 0.12
C ALA A 242 6.83 -8.36 -1.42
N LEU A 243 7.38 -7.36 -2.11
CA LEU A 243 7.34 -7.28 -3.57
C LEU A 243 8.73 -7.35 -4.21
N SER A 244 8.83 -8.12 -5.28
CA SER A 244 9.97 -8.14 -6.20
C SER A 244 9.48 -8.04 -7.63
N LEU A 245 10.14 -7.25 -8.48
CA LEU A 245 9.77 -7.10 -9.89
C LEU A 245 10.89 -7.65 -10.78
N GLU A 246 10.58 -8.66 -11.59
CA GLU A 246 11.55 -9.38 -12.40
C GLU A 246 11.09 -9.57 -13.86
N THR A 247 12.05 -9.75 -14.76
CA THR A 247 11.84 -10.03 -16.19
C THR A 247 13.02 -10.81 -16.77
N GLU A 248 13.02 -11.03 -18.08
CA GLU A 248 14.12 -11.66 -18.81
C GLU A 248 14.48 -10.89 -20.08
N ILE A 249 15.72 -11.02 -20.53
CA ILE A 249 16.17 -10.48 -21.81
C ILE A 249 15.46 -11.20 -22.96
N ILE A 250 14.77 -10.46 -23.84
CA ILE A 250 14.08 -11.05 -25.01
C ILE A 250 14.82 -10.85 -26.34
N HIS A 251 15.78 -9.93 -26.39
CA HIS A 251 16.58 -9.66 -27.58
C HIS A 251 17.91 -9.03 -27.19
N VAL A 252 18.97 -9.39 -27.90
CA VAL A 252 20.32 -8.82 -27.70
C VAL A 252 20.93 -8.52 -29.06
N LYS A 253 21.45 -7.31 -29.22
CA LYS A 253 22.16 -6.88 -30.43
C LYS A 253 23.35 -5.98 -30.07
N GLN A 254 24.33 -5.92 -30.96
CA GLN A 254 25.36 -4.89 -30.89
C GLN A 254 24.91 -3.71 -31.73
N ILE A 255 25.07 -2.49 -31.21
CA ILE A 255 24.96 -1.25 -31.97
C ILE A 255 26.34 -0.63 -32.15
N LYS A 256 26.51 0.13 -33.24
CA LYS A 256 27.77 0.79 -33.57
C LYS A 256 27.83 2.21 -33.01
N THR A 257 29.05 2.72 -32.84
CA THR A 257 29.27 4.11 -32.45
C THR A 257 28.45 5.08 -33.32
N GLY A 258 27.73 5.99 -32.69
CA GLY A 258 26.89 7.00 -33.33
C GLY A 258 25.46 6.57 -33.64
N GLU A 259 25.14 5.27 -33.59
CA GLU A 259 23.78 4.76 -33.80
C GLU A 259 22.85 5.17 -32.65
N GLY A 260 21.62 5.56 -33.02
CA GLY A 260 20.59 6.02 -32.08
C GLY A 260 19.67 4.90 -31.59
N LEU A 261 19.18 5.01 -30.36
CA LEU A 261 18.21 4.07 -29.77
C LEU A 261 16.87 4.73 -29.41
N SER A 262 15.82 3.93 -29.55
CA SER A 262 14.44 4.27 -29.15
C SER A 262 13.84 5.50 -29.85
N TYR A 263 12.63 5.87 -29.43
CA TYR A 263 11.91 7.03 -29.95
C TYR A 263 12.73 8.32 -29.83
N GLY A 264 12.84 9.04 -30.94
CA GLY A 264 13.57 10.30 -31.03
C GLY A 264 15.10 10.14 -30.99
N ALA A 265 15.63 8.92 -30.99
CA ALA A 265 17.07 8.64 -30.98
C ALA A 265 17.83 9.45 -29.90
N THR A 266 17.23 9.57 -28.71
CA THR A 266 17.77 10.42 -27.62
C THR A 266 19.03 9.85 -26.99
N TYR A 267 19.25 8.55 -27.14
CA TYR A 267 20.50 7.90 -26.79
C TYR A 267 21.29 7.62 -28.06
N ARG A 268 22.59 7.88 -28.04
CA ARG A 268 23.54 7.54 -29.09
C ARG A 268 24.70 6.78 -28.48
N ALA A 269 25.06 5.66 -29.10
CA ALA A 269 26.20 4.86 -28.67
C ALA A 269 27.49 5.68 -28.79
N GLU A 270 28.24 5.80 -27.70
CA GLU A 270 29.57 6.46 -27.70
C GLU A 270 30.67 5.52 -28.21
N GLN A 271 30.42 4.22 -28.13
CA GLN A 271 31.27 3.15 -28.63
C GLN A 271 30.40 2.00 -29.14
N ASP A 272 31.02 0.95 -29.68
CA ASP A 272 30.30 -0.29 -29.99
C ASP A 272 29.77 -0.92 -28.69
N GLU A 273 28.45 -1.03 -28.57
CA GLU A 273 27.77 -1.41 -27.31
C GLU A 273 26.81 -2.57 -27.51
N TRP A 274 26.71 -3.44 -26.50
CA TRP A 274 25.68 -4.47 -26.45
C TRP A 274 24.41 -3.92 -25.81
N ILE A 275 23.29 -4.07 -26.50
CA ILE A 275 21.97 -3.61 -26.05
C ILE A 275 21.06 -4.81 -25.91
N ALA A 276 20.43 -4.92 -24.73
CA ALA A 276 19.37 -5.88 -24.49
C ALA A 276 18.01 -5.18 -24.43
N THR A 277 16.96 -5.87 -24.89
CA THR A 277 15.57 -5.43 -24.79
C THR A 277 14.85 -6.25 -23.74
N LEU A 278 14.10 -5.56 -22.88
CA LEU A 278 13.27 -6.13 -21.81
C LEU A 278 11.78 -5.96 -22.16
N PRO A 279 10.91 -6.95 -21.91
CA PRO A 279 9.48 -6.90 -22.21
C PRO A 279 8.66 -6.22 -21.10
N ILE A 280 9.08 -5.02 -20.70
CA ILE A 280 8.35 -4.16 -19.75
C ILE A 280 8.41 -2.70 -20.19
N GLY A 281 7.29 -2.00 -20.11
CA GLY A 281 7.20 -0.58 -20.47
C GLY A 281 6.19 0.20 -19.63
N TYR A 282 5.86 1.41 -20.04
CA TYR A 282 5.03 2.30 -19.23
C TYR A 282 3.59 1.81 -19.04
N ALA A 283 3.05 0.97 -19.93
CA ALA A 283 1.73 0.35 -19.75
C ALA A 283 1.74 -0.78 -18.69
N ASP A 284 2.92 -1.16 -18.21
CA ASP A 284 3.13 -2.13 -17.14
C ASP A 284 3.45 -1.46 -15.79
N GLY A 285 3.68 -0.15 -15.77
CA GLY A 285 4.13 0.62 -14.59
C GLY A 285 5.61 1.05 -14.64
N MET A 286 6.38 0.63 -15.66
CA MET A 286 7.74 1.16 -15.89
C MET A 286 7.63 2.54 -16.57
N LEU A 287 7.24 3.55 -15.81
CA LEU A 287 6.93 4.90 -16.32
C LEU A 287 8.15 5.54 -16.99
N ARG A 288 7.88 6.46 -17.93
CA ARG A 288 8.94 7.13 -18.73
C ARG A 288 9.94 7.93 -17.89
N GLY A 289 9.54 8.38 -16.68
CA GLY A 289 10.45 9.05 -15.73
C GLY A 289 11.57 8.15 -15.23
N LEU A 290 11.43 6.83 -15.31
CA LEU A 290 12.46 5.85 -14.94
C LEU A 290 13.56 5.68 -16.00
N GLN A 291 13.61 6.55 -17.02
CA GLN A 291 14.73 6.55 -17.95
C GLN A 291 16.05 6.78 -17.19
N GLY A 292 17.06 5.96 -17.48
CA GLY A 292 18.34 5.97 -16.76
C GLY A 292 18.32 5.29 -15.39
N GLN A 293 17.22 4.66 -14.98
CA GLN A 293 17.19 3.80 -13.80
C GLN A 293 18.04 2.56 -14.03
N ASP A 294 18.70 2.08 -12.98
CA ASP A 294 19.43 0.80 -13.03
C ASP A 294 18.49 -0.38 -12.82
N VAL A 295 18.82 -1.48 -13.50
CA VAL A 295 18.33 -2.84 -13.25
C VAL A 295 19.51 -3.74 -12.88
N LEU A 296 19.26 -4.94 -12.36
CA LEU A 296 20.32 -5.92 -12.14
C LEU A 296 20.32 -7.00 -13.21
N VAL A 297 21.50 -7.27 -13.76
CA VAL A 297 21.76 -8.42 -14.62
C VAL A 297 23.02 -9.11 -14.11
N LYS A 298 22.95 -10.42 -13.80
CA LYS A 298 24.03 -11.17 -13.13
C LYS A 298 24.59 -10.49 -11.88
N GLY A 299 23.74 -9.80 -11.12
CA GLY A 299 24.10 -9.08 -9.91
C GLY A 299 24.97 -7.83 -10.15
N GLN A 300 24.93 -7.27 -11.36
CA GLN A 300 25.56 -6.00 -11.72
C GLN A 300 24.49 -4.97 -12.07
N ARG A 301 24.68 -3.72 -11.64
CA ARG A 301 23.79 -2.60 -12.01
C ARG A 301 24.01 -2.22 -13.47
N VAL A 302 22.91 -2.13 -14.21
CA VAL A 302 22.90 -1.85 -15.65
C VAL A 302 21.84 -0.78 -15.94
N PRO A 303 22.19 0.34 -16.59
CA PRO A 303 21.24 1.43 -16.80
C PRO A 303 20.27 1.15 -17.94
N VAL A 304 19.03 1.61 -17.78
CA VAL A 304 18.03 1.74 -18.84
C VAL A 304 18.42 2.87 -19.78
N VAL A 305 18.57 2.55 -21.07
CA VAL A 305 19.03 3.48 -22.11
C VAL A 305 17.97 3.74 -23.18
N GLY A 306 17.97 4.96 -23.71
CA GLY A 306 16.91 5.44 -24.60
C GLY A 306 15.57 5.63 -23.87
N ARG A 307 14.55 6.05 -24.62
CA ARG A 307 13.21 6.21 -24.06
C ARG A 307 12.57 4.86 -23.76
N ILE A 308 11.90 4.75 -22.62
CA ILE A 308 11.02 3.63 -22.31
C ILE A 308 9.78 3.67 -23.23
N CYS A 309 9.46 2.54 -23.86
CA CYS A 309 8.32 2.36 -24.75
C CYS A 309 7.09 1.84 -23.98
N MET A 310 5.98 1.61 -24.68
CA MET A 310 4.73 1.15 -24.05
C MET A 310 4.90 -0.20 -23.36
N ASP A 311 5.59 -1.14 -24.02
CA ASP A 311 5.67 -2.53 -23.61
C ASP A 311 7.10 -3.04 -23.41
N GLN A 312 8.10 -2.19 -23.70
CA GLN A 312 9.51 -2.57 -23.75
C GLN A 312 10.43 -1.43 -23.35
N CYS A 313 11.62 -1.77 -22.83
CA CYS A 313 12.73 -0.85 -22.62
C CYS A 313 14.05 -1.53 -23.00
N MET A 314 15.12 -0.74 -23.08
CA MET A 314 16.45 -1.23 -23.44
C MET A 314 17.44 -0.95 -22.32
N ILE A 315 18.42 -1.82 -22.17
CA ILE A 315 19.52 -1.69 -21.21
C ILE A 315 20.86 -1.87 -21.93
N ARG A 316 21.90 -1.19 -21.44
CA ARG A 316 23.26 -1.26 -22.02
C ARG A 316 24.13 -2.27 -21.29
N LEU A 317 24.41 -3.40 -21.92
CA LEU A 317 25.25 -4.48 -21.38
C LEU A 317 26.75 -4.21 -21.59
N SER A 318 27.58 -4.69 -20.67
CA SER A 318 29.04 -4.70 -20.82
C SER A 318 29.54 -5.78 -21.78
N GLU A 319 28.79 -6.87 -21.92
CA GLU A 319 29.10 -8.00 -22.80
C GLU A 319 27.82 -8.57 -23.43
N LYS A 320 27.99 -9.46 -24.43
CA LYS A 320 26.84 -10.19 -25.01
C LYS A 320 26.30 -11.19 -23.99
N LEU A 321 25.03 -11.06 -23.65
CA LEU A 321 24.31 -12.03 -22.82
C LEU A 321 23.30 -12.84 -23.65
N PRO A 322 22.89 -14.04 -23.20
CA PRO A 322 21.88 -14.83 -23.88
C PRO A 322 20.46 -14.26 -23.68
N VAL A 323 19.57 -14.53 -24.64
CA VAL A 323 18.12 -14.38 -24.46
C VAL A 323 17.67 -15.34 -23.35
N GLY A 324 16.77 -14.89 -22.48
CA GLY A 324 16.32 -15.59 -21.27
C GLY A 324 17.15 -15.31 -20.02
N GLU A 325 18.22 -14.52 -20.11
CA GLU A 325 18.96 -14.06 -18.92
C GLU A 325 18.04 -13.24 -18.00
N LYS A 326 18.09 -13.54 -16.70
CA LYS A 326 17.20 -12.93 -15.71
C LYS A 326 17.60 -11.51 -15.37
N VAL A 327 16.60 -10.65 -15.24
CA VAL A 327 16.78 -9.23 -14.92
C VAL A 327 15.91 -8.84 -13.73
N GLN A 328 16.53 -8.25 -12.71
CA GLN A 328 15.83 -7.72 -11.54
C GLN A 328 15.58 -6.23 -11.72
N LEU A 329 14.31 -5.81 -11.69
CA LEU A 329 13.90 -4.41 -11.81
C LEU A 329 13.76 -3.73 -10.43
N ILE A 330 13.20 -4.45 -9.46
CA ILE A 330 13.11 -4.07 -8.04
C ILE A 330 13.35 -5.32 -7.21
N GLY A 331 14.24 -5.28 -6.23
CA GLY A 331 14.63 -6.42 -5.40
C GLY A 331 16.10 -6.80 -5.57
N HIS A 332 16.44 -8.03 -5.22
CA HIS A 332 17.84 -8.47 -5.07
C HIS A 332 18.30 -9.42 -6.18
N GLN A 333 19.56 -9.28 -6.60
CA GLN A 333 20.23 -10.25 -7.46
C GLN A 333 21.73 -10.31 -7.11
N GLY A 334 22.22 -11.49 -6.75
CA GLY A 334 23.64 -11.70 -6.45
C GLY A 334 24.10 -11.00 -5.16
N GLY A 335 24.89 -9.94 -5.27
CA GLY A 335 25.33 -9.12 -4.14
C GLY A 335 24.78 -7.70 -4.17
N GLN A 336 23.81 -7.44 -5.05
CA GLN A 336 23.26 -6.11 -5.33
C GLN A 336 21.74 -6.12 -5.17
N GLN A 337 21.18 -4.93 -4.97
CA GLN A 337 19.74 -4.73 -4.80
C GLN A 337 19.33 -3.43 -5.50
N ILE A 338 18.15 -3.41 -6.12
CA ILE A 338 17.44 -2.19 -6.50
C ILE A 338 16.34 -1.96 -5.49
N PHE A 339 16.41 -0.84 -4.77
CA PHE A 339 15.43 -0.48 -3.75
C PHE A 339 14.21 0.19 -4.38
N ILE A 340 13.06 0.09 -3.71
CA ILE A 340 11.84 0.74 -4.21
C ILE A 340 11.96 2.28 -4.14
N ASP A 341 12.74 2.80 -3.18
CA ASP A 341 13.01 4.24 -3.06
C ASP A 341 13.77 4.79 -4.26
N GLU A 342 14.61 3.99 -4.93
CA GLU A 342 15.32 4.45 -6.13
C GLU A 342 14.33 4.83 -7.23
N TRP A 343 13.27 4.02 -7.39
CA TRP A 343 12.19 4.32 -8.32
C TRP A 343 11.37 5.52 -7.85
N ALA A 344 11.01 5.57 -6.56
CA ALA A 344 10.25 6.69 -5.98
C ALA A 344 10.98 8.03 -6.16
N ARG A 345 12.27 8.08 -5.83
CA ARG A 345 13.14 9.25 -5.98
C ARG A 345 13.25 9.70 -7.43
N ARG A 346 13.43 8.76 -8.37
CA ARG A 346 13.52 9.10 -9.80
C ARG A 346 12.19 9.55 -10.39
N LEU A 347 11.07 9.12 -9.82
CA LEU A 347 9.72 9.54 -10.21
C LEU A 347 9.20 10.74 -9.41
N GLU A 348 10.01 11.30 -8.50
CA GLU A 348 9.62 12.41 -7.61
C GLU A 348 8.31 12.11 -6.84
N THR A 349 8.21 10.88 -6.33
CA THR A 349 7.05 10.37 -5.58
C THR A 349 7.51 9.64 -4.30
N ILE A 350 6.56 9.04 -3.60
CA ILE A 350 6.76 8.22 -2.41
C ILE A 350 6.72 6.71 -2.75
N PRO A 351 7.35 5.85 -1.94
CA PRO A 351 7.38 4.39 -2.15
C PRO A 351 6.00 3.72 -2.26
N TYR A 352 4.96 4.35 -1.70
CA TYR A 352 3.57 3.87 -1.73
C TYR A 352 3.02 3.78 -3.16
N GLU A 353 3.42 4.71 -4.04
CA GLU A 353 2.88 4.75 -5.40
C GLU A 353 3.48 3.66 -6.29
N ILE A 354 4.74 3.28 -6.05
CA ILE A 354 5.48 2.36 -6.92
C ILE A 354 4.81 0.99 -7.12
N PRO A 355 4.33 0.27 -6.09
CA PRO A 355 3.63 -0.98 -6.32
C PRO A 355 2.22 -0.76 -6.90
N CYS A 356 1.59 0.40 -6.63
CA CYS A 356 0.25 0.73 -7.11
C CYS A 356 0.21 1.05 -8.62
N ILE A 357 1.29 1.59 -9.18
CA ILE A 357 1.38 1.88 -10.63
C ILE A 357 1.60 0.62 -11.49
N LEU A 358 1.96 -0.51 -10.88
CA LEU A 358 2.11 -1.78 -11.59
C LEU A 358 0.75 -2.30 -12.04
N THR A 359 0.50 -2.28 -13.34
CA THR A 359 -0.82 -2.60 -13.89
C THR A 359 -1.13 -4.09 -13.85
N LYS A 360 -2.38 -4.47 -14.10
CA LYS A 360 -2.82 -5.88 -14.20
C LYS A 360 -2.13 -6.66 -15.32
N ARG A 361 -1.41 -5.99 -16.23
CA ARG A 361 -0.58 -6.64 -17.27
C ARG A 361 0.65 -7.33 -16.69
N VAL A 362 1.11 -6.91 -15.51
CA VAL A 362 2.18 -7.60 -14.76
C VAL A 362 1.52 -8.61 -13.83
N PRO A 363 1.65 -9.92 -14.10
CA PRO A 363 1.07 -10.94 -13.24
C PRO A 363 1.75 -10.93 -11.86
N ARG A 364 0.95 -11.10 -10.81
CA ARG A 364 1.42 -11.35 -9.45
C ARG A 364 1.59 -12.86 -9.25
N ILE A 365 2.77 -13.28 -8.83
CA ILE A 365 3.10 -14.66 -8.50
C ILE A 365 3.37 -14.71 -7.01
N TYR A 366 2.59 -15.49 -6.27
CA TYR A 366 2.69 -15.56 -4.82
C TYR A 366 3.65 -16.67 -4.40
N SER A 367 4.51 -16.36 -3.43
CA SER A 367 5.41 -17.32 -2.78
C SER A 367 5.21 -17.30 -1.27
N ASP A 368 5.33 -18.46 -0.64
CA ASP A 368 5.48 -18.60 0.82
C ASP A 368 6.95 -18.78 1.24
N SER A 369 7.88 -18.77 0.27
CA SER A 369 9.30 -18.91 0.55
C SER A 369 9.79 -17.67 1.26
N THR A 370 10.22 -17.82 2.52
CA THR A 370 10.95 -16.79 3.27
C THR A 370 12.33 -16.47 2.67
N GLU A 371 12.61 -16.92 1.44
CA GLU A 371 13.86 -16.72 0.71
C GLU A 371 13.92 -15.36 -0.01
N VAL A 372 12.81 -14.60 -0.09
CA VAL A 372 12.89 -13.19 -0.50
C VAL A 372 13.50 -12.41 0.66
N SER A 373 14.83 -12.47 0.68
CA SER A 373 15.83 -11.71 1.39
C SER A 373 15.40 -11.04 2.70
N ASN A 374 16.10 -11.36 3.80
CA ASN A 374 16.17 -10.55 5.04
C ASN A 374 16.78 -9.14 4.82
N LEU A 375 16.75 -8.62 3.59
CA LEU A 375 17.31 -7.35 3.18
C LEU A 375 16.18 -6.30 3.16
N PRO A 376 16.46 -5.06 3.59
CA PRO A 376 15.46 -4.00 3.66
C PRO A 376 14.97 -3.62 2.25
N PHE A 377 13.70 -3.24 2.09
CA PHE A 377 13.16 -2.86 0.77
C PHE A 377 13.53 -1.45 0.33
N GLN A 378 13.91 -0.65 1.31
CA GLN A 378 14.27 0.74 1.23
C GLN A 378 15.74 0.90 1.55
N GLU A 379 16.38 1.91 0.96
CA GLU A 379 17.80 2.18 1.19
C GLU A 379 17.99 2.57 2.67
N PRO A 380 18.74 1.80 3.48
CA PRO A 380 19.24 2.35 4.74
C PRO A 380 20.23 3.45 4.36
N ASP A 381 20.12 4.61 4.99
CA ASP A 381 20.99 5.73 4.61
C ASP A 381 22.46 5.30 4.71
N ILE A 382 23.20 5.49 3.62
CA ILE A 382 24.66 5.42 3.68
C ILE A 382 25.02 6.75 4.34
N MET A 383 25.15 6.74 5.67
CA MET A 383 25.84 7.79 6.41
C MET A 383 27.21 8.01 5.78
N LEU A 384 27.28 8.87 4.75
CA LEU A 384 28.50 9.54 4.35
C LEU A 384 28.78 10.50 5.50
N ARG A 385 29.72 10.07 6.35
CA ARG A 385 30.29 10.87 7.44
C ARG A 385 30.35 12.36 7.17
#